data_AF-M4SU02-F1
#
_entry.id   AF-M4SU02-F1
#
_cell.length_a   1.000
_cell.length_b   1.000
_cell.length_c   1.000
_cell.angle_alpha   90.00
_cell.angle_beta   90.00
_cell.angle_gamma   90.00
#
_symmetry.space_group_name_H-M   'P 1'
#
loop_
_entity.id
_entity.type
_entity.pdbx_description
1 polymer ?
#
loop_
_entity_poly.entity_id
_entity_poly.type
_entity_poly.pdbx_seq_one_letter_code
_entity_poly.pdbx_strand_id
1 'polypeptide(L)'
;AIYGVTTKTTKPKLPGAGGDRETHCGKGDTGPGASAKRSIAETIACLCASTAAGPRTNTACYSTPTGNQNFGEQNEEITDWSTILQDCRKTVGTAATQHRQRLTEITAALQAELNAAKGTTGKTGIIGHIAGQGTGNCDGENSGNSGACASFRTGPADIAPPEWLGKLATAAEQQTALHGKQAAITRLQAQIHTLNNSLTTLLALNCMEALKRPTASPAAAAETASGDSTKQEEAEKGCNKKEKDTDCKPPCTWSGKAKELNKKCTLSEEAKKAVEKAGEGTDTSGYARHGTDKAKGEGDKSCKWKNIACKDSSIFSIKNLL
;
A
#
# COMPACT_ATOMS: atom_id res chain seq x y z
N ALA A 1 -0.25 -5.05 -28.39
CA ALA A 1 0.27 -6.43 -28.55
C ALA A 1 -0.85 -7.44 -28.73
N ILE A 2 -1.78 -7.56 -27.77
CA ILE A 2 -2.78 -8.65 -27.79
C ILE A 2 -3.73 -8.59 -28.99
N TYR A 3 -4.34 -7.44 -29.28
CA TYR A 3 -5.42 -7.32 -30.28
C TYR A 3 -5.03 -6.51 -31.52
N GLY A 4 -3.77 -6.10 -31.65
CA GLY A 4 -3.32 -5.24 -32.76
C GLY A 4 -3.77 -3.78 -32.67
N VAL A 5 -4.77 -3.47 -31.84
CA VAL A 5 -5.30 -2.13 -31.56
C VAL A 5 -5.03 -1.67 -30.12
N THR A 6 -5.27 -0.38 -29.83
CA THR A 6 -5.08 0.23 -28.51
C THR A 6 -6.19 -0.11 -27.52
N THR A 7 -7.36 -0.50 -27.99
CA THR A 7 -8.52 -0.87 -27.16
C THR A 7 -8.71 -2.38 -27.13
N LYS A 8 -9.20 -2.91 -26.01
CA LYS A 8 -9.66 -4.31 -25.97
C LYS A 8 -10.85 -4.47 -26.90
N THR A 9 -10.83 -5.48 -27.76
CA THR A 9 -11.97 -5.87 -28.61
C THR A 9 -12.50 -7.24 -28.18
N THR A 10 -13.80 -7.44 -28.35
CA THR A 10 -14.47 -8.74 -28.19
C THR A 10 -14.46 -9.56 -29.48
N LYS A 11 -14.17 -8.90 -30.61
CA LYS A 11 -14.19 -9.46 -31.97
C LYS A 11 -12.91 -9.04 -32.69
N PRO A 12 -11.76 -9.64 -32.34
CA PRO A 12 -10.54 -9.41 -33.11
C PRO A 12 -10.71 -9.97 -34.53
N LYS A 13 -9.92 -9.45 -35.46
CA LYS A 13 -10.04 -9.73 -36.89
C LYS A 13 -8.73 -10.25 -37.45
N LEU A 14 -8.78 -10.79 -38.66
CA LEU A 14 -7.63 -11.18 -39.50
C LEU A 14 -7.33 -10.08 -40.55
N PRO A 15 -6.62 -9.00 -40.20
CA PRO A 15 -6.42 -7.83 -41.06
C PRO A 15 -5.40 -8.01 -42.20
N GLY A 16 -4.67 -9.13 -42.24
CA GLY A 16 -3.71 -9.41 -43.31
C GLY A 16 -4.42 -9.56 -44.67
N ALA A 17 -3.84 -9.00 -45.72
CA ALA A 17 -4.31 -9.27 -47.07
C ALA A 17 -3.97 -10.72 -47.45
N GLY A 18 -4.93 -11.46 -47.98
CA GLY A 18 -4.79 -12.86 -48.33
C GLY A 18 -6.15 -13.50 -48.61
N GLY A 19 -6.11 -14.74 -49.12
CA GLY A 19 -7.30 -15.53 -49.42
C GLY A 19 -7.19 -16.99 -48.98
N ASP A 20 -6.20 -17.30 -48.14
CA ASP A 20 -5.97 -18.64 -47.62
C ASP A 20 -5.28 -18.57 -46.24
N ARG A 21 -5.33 -19.67 -45.50
CA ARG A 21 -4.80 -19.74 -44.14
C ARG A 21 -3.29 -19.51 -44.12
N GLU A 22 -2.53 -20.09 -45.04
CA GLU A 22 -1.08 -19.88 -45.07
C GLU A 22 -0.67 -18.43 -45.38
N THR A 23 -1.50 -17.64 -46.04
CA THR A 23 -1.22 -16.21 -46.24
C THR A 23 -1.42 -15.44 -44.93
N HIS A 24 -2.47 -15.76 -44.17
CA HIS A 24 -2.70 -15.13 -42.86
C HIS A 24 -1.68 -15.58 -41.80
N CYS A 25 -1.22 -16.83 -41.88
CA CYS A 25 -0.48 -17.53 -40.81
C CYS A 25 0.99 -17.82 -41.15
N GLY A 26 1.37 -17.80 -42.41
CA GLY A 26 2.76 -17.88 -42.90
C GLY A 26 2.99 -19.02 -43.89
N LYS A 27 3.76 -18.74 -44.94
CA LYS A 27 4.05 -19.65 -46.07
C LYS A 27 5.44 -20.28 -45.93
N GLY A 28 5.68 -20.97 -44.81
CA GLY A 28 6.98 -21.61 -44.53
C GLY A 28 8.14 -20.63 -44.61
N ASP A 29 9.09 -20.91 -45.50
CA ASP A 29 10.32 -20.14 -45.73
C ASP A 29 10.10 -18.87 -46.58
N THR A 30 8.91 -18.67 -47.15
CA THR A 30 8.69 -17.66 -48.20
C THR A 30 8.00 -16.38 -47.72
N GLY A 31 7.41 -16.39 -46.53
CA GLY A 31 6.84 -15.16 -45.99
C GLY A 31 6.13 -15.33 -44.64
N PRO A 32 6.25 -14.32 -43.75
CA PRO A 32 5.60 -14.33 -42.45
C PRO A 32 4.09 -14.15 -42.59
N GLY A 33 3.33 -14.73 -41.67
CA GLY A 33 1.87 -14.62 -41.67
C GLY A 33 1.40 -13.17 -41.65
N ALA A 34 0.59 -12.79 -42.65
CA ALA A 34 0.15 -11.41 -42.85
C ALA A 34 -0.70 -10.86 -41.69
N SER A 35 -1.45 -11.74 -41.01
CA SER A 35 -2.20 -11.42 -39.78
C SER A 35 -1.40 -11.80 -38.54
N ALA A 36 -0.87 -13.02 -38.45
CA ALA A 36 -0.18 -13.49 -37.26
C ALA A 36 0.92 -12.53 -36.74
N LYS A 37 1.61 -11.81 -37.62
CA LYS A 37 2.64 -10.83 -37.23
C LYS A 37 2.13 -9.60 -36.49
N ARG A 38 0.84 -9.27 -36.54
CA ARG A 38 0.29 -8.00 -36.03
C ARG A 38 -0.21 -8.10 -34.59
N SER A 39 -0.77 -9.25 -34.21
CA SER A 39 -1.25 -9.45 -32.85
C SER A 39 -1.19 -10.90 -32.35
N ILE A 40 -1.26 -11.03 -31.02
CA ILE A 40 -1.30 -12.34 -30.36
C ILE A 40 -2.64 -13.03 -30.66
N ALA A 41 -3.75 -12.29 -30.74
CA ALA A 41 -5.05 -12.86 -31.09
C ALA A 41 -5.03 -13.48 -32.49
N GLU A 42 -4.42 -12.80 -33.46
CA GLU A 42 -4.26 -13.30 -34.82
C GLU A 42 -3.31 -14.52 -34.87
N THR A 43 -2.23 -14.50 -34.09
CA THR A 43 -1.37 -15.69 -33.90
C THR A 43 -2.17 -16.86 -33.33
N ILE A 44 -2.95 -16.65 -32.26
CA ILE A 44 -3.78 -17.69 -31.65
C ILE A 44 -4.80 -18.26 -32.64
N ALA A 45 -5.42 -17.42 -33.48
CA ALA A 45 -6.31 -17.90 -34.53
C ALA A 45 -5.59 -18.87 -35.49
N CYS A 46 -4.37 -18.54 -35.90
CA CYS A 46 -3.56 -19.43 -36.74
C CYS A 46 -3.25 -20.78 -36.11
N LEU A 47 -3.05 -20.82 -34.79
CA LEU A 47 -2.78 -22.06 -34.06
C LEU A 47 -4.06 -22.86 -33.76
N CYS A 48 -5.15 -22.19 -33.40
CA CYS A 48 -6.28 -22.82 -32.72
C CYS A 48 -7.57 -22.86 -33.53
N ALA A 49 -7.69 -22.07 -34.61
CA ALA A 49 -8.90 -22.03 -35.41
C ALA A 49 -9.04 -23.27 -36.29
N SER A 50 -10.27 -23.73 -36.47
CA SER A 50 -10.64 -24.76 -37.44
C SER A 50 -11.12 -24.13 -38.74
N THR A 51 -11.06 -24.88 -39.83
CA THR A 51 -11.54 -24.45 -41.16
C THR A 51 -12.55 -25.45 -41.72
N ALA A 52 -13.36 -25.03 -42.70
CA ALA A 52 -14.39 -25.85 -43.33
C ALA A 52 -13.85 -26.80 -44.40
N ALA A 53 -12.68 -26.50 -44.96
CA ALA A 53 -11.95 -27.40 -45.85
C ALA A 53 -11.04 -28.30 -45.01
N GLY A 54 -11.14 -29.62 -45.21
CA GLY A 54 -10.42 -30.62 -44.41
C GLY A 54 -11.21 -31.12 -43.19
N PRO A 55 -10.73 -32.16 -42.48
CA PRO A 55 -11.40 -32.64 -41.27
C PRO A 55 -11.50 -31.45 -40.30
N ARG A 56 -12.73 -31.10 -39.93
CA ARG A 56 -13.16 -29.92 -39.16
C ARG A 56 -12.65 -29.93 -37.70
N THR A 57 -11.39 -30.27 -37.48
CA THR A 57 -10.92 -30.81 -36.21
C THR A 57 -9.55 -30.28 -35.86
N ASN A 58 -9.30 -28.96 -36.00
CA ASN A 58 -8.09 -28.42 -35.39
C ASN A 58 -8.23 -28.49 -33.86
N THR A 59 -7.69 -29.55 -33.29
CA THR A 59 -7.64 -29.79 -31.85
C THR A 59 -6.26 -29.46 -31.26
N ALA A 60 -5.43 -28.70 -31.97
CA ALA A 60 -4.07 -28.39 -31.52
C ALA A 60 -4.06 -27.62 -30.20
N CYS A 61 -5.06 -26.76 -29.97
CA CYS A 61 -5.18 -25.98 -28.73
C CYS A 61 -6.21 -26.56 -27.75
N TYR A 62 -7.23 -27.27 -28.25
CA TYR A 62 -8.40 -27.69 -27.48
C TYR A 62 -8.85 -29.08 -27.89
N SER A 63 -9.39 -29.86 -26.96
CA SER A 63 -9.98 -31.17 -27.27
C SER A 63 -11.24 -31.06 -28.13
N THR A 64 -11.95 -29.93 -28.06
CA THR A 64 -13.10 -29.62 -28.90
C THR A 64 -12.69 -28.60 -29.95
N PRO A 65 -12.88 -28.88 -31.26
CA PRO A 65 -12.58 -27.92 -32.32
C PRO A 65 -13.42 -26.65 -32.18
N THR A 66 -12.82 -25.52 -32.54
CA THR A 66 -13.54 -24.25 -32.75
C THR A 66 -14.44 -24.34 -33.99
N GLY A 67 -15.35 -23.38 -34.11
CA GLY A 67 -16.13 -23.13 -35.32
C GLY A 67 -15.25 -22.79 -36.52
N ASN A 68 -15.88 -22.79 -37.70
CA ASN A 68 -15.19 -22.57 -38.96
C ASN A 68 -14.73 -21.12 -39.11
N GLN A 69 -13.41 -20.90 -39.07
CA GLN A 69 -12.79 -19.65 -39.43
C GLN A 69 -12.71 -19.49 -40.94
N ASN A 70 -13.21 -18.36 -41.44
CA ASN A 70 -12.93 -17.93 -42.80
C ASN A 70 -11.51 -17.31 -42.87
N PHE A 71 -10.62 -17.91 -43.67
CA PHE A 71 -9.32 -17.34 -44.04
C PHE A 71 -9.29 -16.86 -45.50
N GLY A 72 -10.43 -16.94 -46.18
CA GLY A 72 -10.59 -16.53 -47.59
C GLY A 72 -10.64 -15.03 -47.80
N GLU A 73 -10.80 -14.24 -46.74
CA GLU A 73 -11.01 -12.80 -46.82
C GLU A 73 -10.23 -12.02 -45.76
N GLN A 74 -9.93 -10.76 -46.10
CA GLN A 74 -9.34 -9.81 -45.18
C GLN A 74 -10.37 -9.28 -44.19
N ASN A 75 -9.94 -8.99 -42.96
CA ASN A 75 -10.74 -8.41 -41.87
C ASN A 75 -11.87 -9.31 -41.37
N GLU A 76 -11.77 -10.60 -41.62
CA GLU A 76 -12.67 -11.60 -41.05
C GLU A 76 -12.57 -11.61 -39.53
N GLU A 77 -13.72 -11.67 -38.86
CA GLU A 77 -13.75 -11.84 -37.41
C GLU A 77 -13.19 -13.21 -37.03
N ILE A 78 -12.42 -13.25 -35.94
CA ILE A 78 -11.93 -14.51 -35.39
C ILE A 78 -13.12 -15.24 -34.75
N THR A 79 -13.46 -16.37 -35.34
CA THR A 79 -14.56 -17.25 -34.93
C THR A 79 -14.28 -17.81 -33.55
N ASP A 80 -15.32 -17.89 -32.72
CA ASP A 80 -15.28 -18.42 -31.35
C ASP A 80 -14.23 -17.78 -30.42
N TRP A 81 -13.84 -16.53 -30.69
CA TRP A 81 -12.83 -15.84 -29.87
C TRP A 81 -13.19 -15.77 -28.37
N SER A 82 -14.48 -15.62 -28.03
CA SER A 82 -14.93 -15.65 -26.64
C SER A 82 -14.66 -17.00 -25.96
N THR A 83 -14.84 -18.10 -26.68
CA THR A 83 -14.58 -19.47 -26.21
C THR A 83 -13.09 -19.69 -26.02
N ILE A 84 -12.28 -19.30 -27.01
CA ILE A 84 -10.81 -19.32 -26.96
C ILE A 84 -10.30 -18.59 -25.71
N LEU A 85 -10.81 -17.37 -25.45
CA LEU A 85 -10.46 -16.58 -24.27
C LEU A 85 -10.91 -17.24 -22.97
N GLN A 86 -12.09 -17.86 -22.94
CA GLN A 86 -12.59 -18.55 -21.77
C GLN A 86 -11.70 -19.74 -21.41
N ASP A 87 -11.31 -20.54 -22.39
CA ASP A 87 -10.45 -21.70 -22.17
C ASP A 87 -9.02 -21.29 -21.79
N CYS A 88 -8.48 -20.21 -22.38
CA CYS A 88 -7.21 -19.63 -21.95
C CYS A 88 -7.24 -19.25 -20.45
N ARG A 89 -8.35 -18.65 -19.97
CA ARG A 89 -8.51 -18.31 -18.54
C ARG A 89 -8.59 -19.55 -17.65
N LYS A 90 -9.22 -20.63 -18.11
CA LYS A 90 -9.26 -21.90 -17.36
C LYS A 90 -7.86 -22.48 -17.18
N THR A 91 -7.04 -22.43 -18.24
CA THR A 91 -5.65 -22.91 -18.20
C THR A 91 -4.76 -22.07 -17.30
N VAL A 92 -4.90 -20.74 -17.35
CA VAL A 92 -4.07 -19.81 -16.57
C VAL A 92 -4.51 -19.70 -15.10
N GLY A 93 -5.79 -19.94 -14.80
CA GLY A 93 -6.33 -19.86 -13.45
C GLY A 93 -6.16 -18.47 -12.81
N THR A 94 -5.86 -18.43 -11.50
CA THR A 94 -5.67 -17.19 -10.73
C THR A 94 -4.31 -16.52 -10.93
N ALA A 95 -3.39 -17.15 -11.68
CA ALA A 95 -2.08 -16.60 -12.02
C ALA A 95 -2.16 -15.26 -12.78
N ALA A 96 -3.32 -14.96 -13.38
CA ALA A 96 -3.67 -13.65 -13.95
C ALA A 96 -3.38 -12.46 -13.04
N THR A 97 -3.53 -12.62 -11.72
CA THR A 97 -3.31 -11.53 -10.75
C THR A 97 -1.82 -11.24 -10.54
N GLN A 98 -0.96 -12.25 -10.72
CA GLN A 98 0.50 -12.15 -10.63
C GLN A 98 1.15 -11.75 -11.97
N HIS A 99 0.45 -11.94 -13.10
CA HIS A 99 1.01 -11.77 -14.44
C HIS A 99 1.45 -10.35 -14.79
N ARG A 100 0.93 -9.31 -14.12
CA ARG A 100 1.54 -7.98 -14.26
C ARG A 100 3.02 -8.10 -13.93
N GLN A 101 3.42 -8.61 -12.79
CA GLN A 101 4.83 -8.70 -12.39
C GLN A 101 5.69 -9.66 -13.24
N ARG A 102 5.07 -10.45 -14.14
CA ARG A 102 5.74 -11.48 -14.94
C ARG A 102 5.83 -11.15 -16.43
N LEU A 103 5.54 -9.92 -16.83
CA LEU A 103 5.54 -9.54 -18.25
C LEU A 103 6.91 -9.77 -18.92
N THR A 104 8.00 -9.55 -18.19
CA THR A 104 9.36 -9.87 -18.64
C THR A 104 9.54 -11.38 -18.89
N GLU A 105 9.08 -12.22 -17.96
CA GLU A 105 9.16 -13.68 -18.10
C GLU A 105 8.30 -14.19 -19.26
N ILE A 106 7.08 -13.66 -19.40
CA ILE A 106 6.16 -14.02 -20.49
C ILE A 106 6.78 -13.63 -21.84
N THR A 107 7.37 -12.43 -21.93
CA THR A 107 8.04 -11.98 -23.15
C THR A 107 9.24 -12.87 -23.50
N ALA A 108 10.05 -13.22 -22.50
CA ALA A 108 11.17 -14.14 -22.69
C ALA A 108 10.71 -15.54 -23.13
N ALA A 109 9.63 -16.07 -22.55
CA ALA A 109 9.07 -17.35 -22.93
C ALA A 109 8.55 -17.35 -24.37
N LEU A 110 7.88 -16.28 -24.81
CA LEU A 110 7.42 -16.14 -26.20
C LEU A 110 8.58 -15.99 -27.18
N GLN A 111 9.65 -15.27 -26.79
CA GLN A 111 10.87 -15.18 -27.58
C GLN A 111 11.58 -16.54 -27.69
N ALA A 112 11.62 -17.30 -26.59
CA ALA A 112 12.17 -18.66 -26.58
C ALA A 112 11.37 -19.61 -27.46
N GLU A 113 10.03 -19.55 -27.40
CA GLU A 113 9.14 -20.33 -28.27
C GLU A 113 9.35 -19.98 -29.76
N LEU A 114 9.48 -18.70 -30.09
CA LEU A 114 9.80 -18.26 -31.45
C LEU A 114 11.15 -18.83 -31.94
N ASN A 115 12.13 -18.93 -31.04
CA ASN A 115 13.47 -19.44 -31.35
C ASN A 115 13.60 -20.95 -31.16
N ALA A 116 12.56 -21.64 -30.71
CA ALA A 116 12.59 -23.07 -30.50
C ALA A 116 12.72 -23.79 -31.83
N ALA A 117 13.50 -24.88 -31.84
CA ALA A 117 13.62 -25.76 -32.99
C ALA A 117 12.28 -26.48 -33.24
N LYS A 118 11.75 -26.36 -34.46
CA LYS A 118 10.49 -26.95 -34.92
C LYS A 118 10.72 -27.87 -36.12
N GLY A 119 9.86 -28.88 -36.24
CA GLY A 119 10.02 -29.94 -37.23
C GLY A 119 11.29 -30.78 -36.98
N THR A 120 11.54 -31.73 -37.86
CA THR A 120 12.66 -32.68 -37.77
C THR A 120 14.01 -32.08 -38.14
N THR A 121 14.03 -30.92 -38.81
CA THR A 121 15.26 -30.21 -39.18
C THR A 121 15.60 -29.03 -38.27
N GLY A 122 14.79 -28.79 -37.23
CA GLY A 122 15.04 -27.76 -36.23
C GLY A 122 14.91 -26.33 -36.74
N LYS A 123 13.86 -26.04 -37.52
CA LYS A 123 13.55 -24.70 -38.01
C LYS A 123 13.12 -23.77 -36.87
N THR A 124 13.53 -22.51 -36.92
CA THR A 124 13.15 -21.48 -35.94
C THR A 124 12.26 -20.43 -36.61
N GLY A 125 11.67 -19.52 -35.81
CA GLY A 125 10.75 -18.50 -36.30
C GLY A 125 9.32 -19.00 -36.48
N ILE A 126 8.96 -20.12 -35.85
CA ILE A 126 7.63 -20.75 -35.94
C ILE A 126 7.09 -20.91 -34.52
N ILE A 127 5.88 -20.41 -34.29
CA ILE A 127 5.13 -20.63 -33.04
C ILE A 127 4.05 -21.66 -33.31
N GLY A 128 3.90 -22.65 -32.43
CA GLY A 128 2.98 -23.78 -32.60
C GLY A 128 3.66 -25.04 -33.10
N HIS A 129 2.90 -25.90 -33.78
CA HIS A 129 3.35 -27.20 -34.27
C HIS A 129 3.46 -27.22 -35.78
N ILE A 130 4.52 -27.83 -36.30
CA ILE A 130 4.72 -28.06 -37.73
C ILE A 130 5.28 -29.48 -37.94
N ALA A 131 4.68 -30.22 -38.85
CA ALA A 131 5.07 -31.59 -39.16
C ALA A 131 6.34 -31.64 -40.03
N GLY A 132 6.89 -32.84 -40.19
CA GLY A 132 7.99 -33.11 -41.12
C GLY A 132 9.19 -32.20 -40.87
N GLN A 133 9.83 -31.73 -41.94
CA GLN A 133 11.02 -30.88 -41.90
C GLN A 133 10.75 -29.46 -41.39
N GLY A 134 9.50 -29.00 -41.34
CA GLY A 134 9.15 -27.65 -40.89
C GLY A 134 9.36 -26.54 -41.94
N THR A 135 9.42 -26.90 -43.22
CA THR A 135 9.59 -25.97 -44.36
C THR A 135 8.27 -25.58 -45.03
N GLY A 136 7.17 -26.24 -44.67
CA GLY A 136 5.87 -26.05 -45.31
C GLY A 136 5.03 -24.96 -44.65
N ASN A 137 3.76 -24.95 -45.00
CA ASN A 137 2.83 -23.87 -44.70
C ASN A 137 2.22 -23.98 -43.31
N CYS A 138 1.86 -22.85 -42.71
CA CYS A 138 0.98 -22.81 -41.55
C CYS A 138 -0.48 -22.82 -42.00
N ASP A 139 -0.91 -23.91 -42.61
CA ASP A 139 -2.26 -24.12 -43.16
C ASP A 139 -3.20 -24.87 -42.19
N GLY A 140 -2.69 -25.33 -41.04
CA GLY A 140 -3.45 -26.09 -40.05
C GLY A 140 -3.42 -27.61 -40.19
N GLU A 141 -2.85 -28.14 -41.27
CA GLU A 141 -2.75 -29.57 -41.50
C GLU A 141 -1.56 -30.18 -40.77
N ASN A 142 -1.70 -31.40 -40.25
CA ASN A 142 -0.60 -32.13 -39.60
C ASN A 142 0.07 -33.12 -40.56
N SER A 143 0.39 -32.67 -41.77
CA SER A 143 1.02 -33.51 -42.80
C SER A 143 1.94 -32.69 -43.72
N GLY A 144 2.83 -33.34 -44.47
CA GLY A 144 3.50 -32.72 -45.63
C GLY A 144 4.39 -31.51 -45.34
N ASN A 145 4.96 -31.39 -44.14
CA ASN A 145 5.70 -30.22 -43.64
C ASN A 145 4.83 -29.01 -43.21
N SER A 146 3.51 -29.17 -43.17
CA SER A 146 2.59 -28.14 -42.71
C SER A 146 2.21 -28.29 -41.23
N GLY A 147 1.48 -27.31 -40.70
CA GLY A 147 1.08 -27.33 -39.30
C GLY A 147 0.05 -26.30 -38.86
N ALA A 148 -0.52 -26.55 -37.68
CA ALA A 148 -1.22 -25.57 -36.88
C ALA A 148 -0.19 -24.64 -36.20
N CYS A 149 0.27 -23.65 -36.96
CA CYS A 149 1.35 -22.77 -36.55
C CYS A 149 1.15 -21.32 -37.00
N ALA A 150 2.07 -20.45 -36.59
CA ALA A 150 2.33 -19.17 -37.22
C ALA A 150 3.82 -19.09 -37.57
N SER A 151 4.13 -18.88 -38.85
CA SER A 151 5.51 -18.67 -39.32
C SER A 151 5.81 -17.19 -39.43
N PHE A 152 6.98 -16.80 -38.94
CA PHE A 152 7.54 -15.46 -39.00
C PHE A 152 8.80 -15.43 -39.87
N ARG A 153 9.01 -16.47 -40.68
CA ARG A 153 10.21 -16.63 -41.51
C ARG A 153 10.06 -15.84 -42.81
N THR A 154 11.16 -15.27 -43.26
CA THR A 154 11.31 -14.60 -44.57
C THR A 154 12.28 -15.35 -45.48
N GLY A 155 12.92 -16.41 -44.95
CA GLY A 155 13.84 -17.26 -45.66
C GLY A 155 14.15 -18.54 -44.87
N PRO A 156 15.01 -19.43 -45.40
CA PRO A 156 15.42 -20.64 -44.72
C PRO A 156 16.05 -20.41 -43.35
N ALA A 157 16.82 -19.33 -43.20
CA ALA A 157 17.46 -18.92 -41.95
C ALA A 157 16.99 -17.55 -41.42
N ASP A 158 16.17 -16.83 -42.20
CA ASP A 158 15.77 -15.45 -41.89
C ASP A 158 14.40 -15.40 -41.22
N ILE A 159 14.30 -14.58 -40.18
CA ILE A 159 13.09 -14.37 -39.38
C ILE A 159 12.80 -12.87 -39.33
N ALA A 160 11.54 -12.51 -39.55
CA ALA A 160 10.99 -11.19 -39.26
C ALA A 160 10.10 -11.30 -38.02
N PRO A 161 10.61 -11.01 -36.81
CA PRO A 161 9.85 -11.16 -35.58
C PRO A 161 8.52 -10.39 -35.62
N PRO A 162 7.45 -10.93 -35.00
CA PRO A 162 6.16 -10.26 -34.99
C PRO A 162 6.20 -8.92 -34.25
N GLU A 163 5.43 -7.95 -34.74
CA GLU A 163 5.34 -6.60 -34.15
C GLU A 163 4.87 -6.65 -32.69
N TRP A 164 4.00 -7.60 -32.36
CA TRP A 164 3.46 -7.72 -31.02
C TRP A 164 4.51 -8.11 -29.99
N LEU A 165 5.61 -8.78 -30.39
CA LEU A 165 6.68 -9.17 -29.49
C LEU A 165 7.51 -7.96 -29.06
N GLY A 166 7.83 -7.05 -30.00
CA GLY A 166 8.46 -5.76 -29.68
C GLY A 166 7.58 -4.92 -28.74
N LYS A 167 6.26 -4.89 -29.00
CA LYS A 167 5.28 -4.20 -28.12
C LYS A 167 5.25 -4.79 -26.71
N LEU A 168 5.45 -6.10 -26.54
CA LEU A 168 5.54 -6.74 -25.22
C LEU A 168 6.84 -6.38 -24.51
N ALA A 169 7.98 -6.39 -25.21
CA ALA A 169 9.27 -6.01 -24.66
C ALA A 169 9.26 -4.58 -24.11
N THR A 170 8.77 -3.61 -24.91
CA THR A 170 8.61 -2.22 -24.44
C THR A 170 7.69 -2.12 -23.22
N ALA A 171 6.61 -2.88 -23.19
CA ALA A 171 5.70 -2.88 -22.04
C ALA A 171 6.37 -3.46 -20.77
N ALA A 172 7.19 -4.51 -20.91
CA ALA A 172 7.94 -5.10 -19.80
C ALA A 172 8.98 -4.12 -19.22
N GLU A 173 9.69 -3.38 -20.08
CA GLU A 173 10.64 -2.34 -19.68
C GLU A 173 9.94 -1.20 -18.93
N GLN A 174 8.85 -0.68 -19.49
CA GLN A 174 8.06 0.39 -18.86
C GLN A 174 7.54 -0.04 -17.49
N GLN A 175 7.08 -1.29 -17.38
CA GLN A 175 6.63 -1.82 -16.12
C GLN A 175 7.76 -1.91 -15.07
N THR A 176 8.93 -2.39 -15.47
CA THR A 176 10.11 -2.47 -14.58
C THR A 176 10.49 -1.06 -14.08
N ALA A 177 10.49 -0.07 -14.97
CA ALA A 177 10.73 1.32 -14.60
C ALA A 177 9.68 1.88 -13.62
N LEU A 178 8.40 1.54 -13.82
CA LEU A 178 7.32 1.94 -12.90
C LEU A 178 7.49 1.31 -11.51
N HIS A 179 7.87 0.03 -11.42
CA HIS A 179 8.16 -0.61 -10.13
C HIS A 179 9.35 0.06 -9.41
N GLY A 180 10.41 0.42 -10.14
CA GLY A 180 11.53 1.16 -9.58
C GLY A 180 11.12 2.53 -9.02
N LYS A 181 10.28 3.28 -9.75
CA LYS A 181 9.72 4.55 -9.28
C LYS A 181 8.84 4.38 -8.04
N GLN A 182 8.01 3.35 -7.99
CA GLN A 182 7.17 3.08 -6.83
C GLN A 182 8.00 2.77 -5.59
N ALA A 183 9.07 1.97 -5.71
CA ALA A 183 9.98 1.71 -4.60
C ALA A 183 10.67 2.99 -4.08
N ALA A 184 11.05 3.89 -4.99
CA ALA A 184 11.60 5.20 -4.63
C ALA A 184 10.58 6.07 -3.89
N ILE A 185 9.32 6.11 -4.34
CA ILE A 185 8.23 6.84 -3.67
C ILE A 185 8.02 6.29 -2.25
N THR A 186 7.95 4.98 -2.08
CA THR A 186 7.79 4.36 -0.75
C THR A 186 8.96 4.72 0.18
N ARG A 187 10.20 4.74 -0.33
CA ARG A 187 11.37 5.16 0.44
C ARG A 187 11.28 6.63 0.88
N LEU A 188 10.86 7.52 -0.02
CA LEU A 188 10.68 8.95 0.29
C LEU A 188 9.59 9.15 1.34
N GLN A 189 8.47 8.42 1.23
CA GLN A 189 7.40 8.45 2.24
C GLN A 189 7.91 8.02 3.62
N ALA A 190 8.70 6.95 3.69
CA ALA A 190 9.32 6.52 4.94
C ALA A 190 10.26 7.58 5.53
N GLN A 191 11.06 8.25 4.70
CA GLN A 191 11.93 9.34 5.14
C GLN A 191 11.14 10.53 5.68
N ILE A 192 10.05 10.93 5.02
CA ILE A 192 9.15 11.99 5.50
C ILE A 192 8.55 11.63 6.86
N HIS A 193 8.09 10.39 7.03
CA HIS A 193 7.56 9.92 8.33
C HIS A 193 8.63 9.97 9.42
N THR A 194 9.85 9.51 9.15
CA THR A 194 10.96 9.57 10.10
C THR A 194 11.30 11.02 10.47
N LEU A 195 11.37 11.93 9.49
CA LEU A 195 11.64 13.35 9.75
C LEU A 195 10.55 13.99 10.61
N ASN A 196 9.27 13.73 10.33
CA ASN A 196 8.15 14.23 11.13
C ASN A 196 8.21 13.70 12.58
N ASN A 197 8.53 12.42 12.76
CA ASN A 197 8.66 11.81 14.09
C ASN A 197 9.87 12.40 14.86
N SER A 198 11.00 12.59 14.19
CA SER A 198 12.19 13.22 14.77
C SER A 198 11.92 14.67 15.18
N LEU A 199 11.24 15.45 14.33
CA LEU A 199 10.84 16.83 14.65
C LEU A 199 9.91 16.87 15.86
N THR A 200 8.92 15.97 15.92
CA THR A 200 7.99 15.86 17.05
C THR A 200 8.73 15.50 18.34
N THR A 201 9.69 14.58 18.26
CA THR A 201 10.53 14.18 19.39
C THR A 201 11.42 15.34 19.87
N LEU A 202 12.06 16.05 18.96
CA LEU A 202 12.87 17.25 19.28
C LEU A 202 12.02 18.35 19.91
N LEU A 203 10.80 18.58 19.43
CA LEU A 203 9.89 19.54 20.03
C LEU A 203 9.52 19.13 21.46
N ALA A 204 9.20 17.85 21.69
CA ALA A 204 8.91 17.33 23.02
C ALA A 204 10.13 17.47 23.96
N LEU A 205 11.34 17.17 23.48
CA LEU A 205 12.58 17.35 24.24
C LEU A 205 12.84 18.82 24.58
N ASN A 206 12.69 19.75 23.63
CA ASN A 206 12.82 21.19 23.87
C ASN A 206 11.78 21.72 24.87
N CYS A 207 10.53 21.25 24.80
CA CYS A 207 9.53 21.58 25.82
C CYS A 207 9.93 21.07 27.21
N MET A 208 10.51 19.88 27.30
CA MET A 208 11.03 19.35 28.58
C MET A 208 12.29 20.06 29.07
N GLU A 209 13.18 20.52 28.18
CA GLU A 209 14.36 21.32 28.55
C GLU A 209 13.98 22.74 28.97
N ALA A 210 12.97 23.35 28.33
CA ALA A 210 12.41 24.64 28.77
C ALA A 210 11.82 24.55 30.19
N LEU A 211 11.27 23.39 30.56
CA LEU A 211 10.85 23.09 31.93
C LEU A 211 12.02 22.80 32.90
N LYS A 212 13.22 22.49 32.39
CA LYS A 212 14.44 22.27 33.18
C LYS A 212 15.33 23.51 33.29
N ARG A 213 15.02 24.61 32.59
CA ARG A 213 15.75 25.87 32.74
C ARG A 213 15.58 26.32 34.21
N PRO A 214 16.65 26.37 35.02
CA PRO A 214 16.54 26.96 36.33
C PRO A 214 16.17 28.42 36.10
N THR A 215 15.08 28.88 36.71
CA THR A 215 14.88 30.30 36.95
C THR A 215 16.17 30.76 37.63
N ALA A 216 16.99 31.57 36.95
CA ALA A 216 18.15 32.17 37.57
C ALA A 216 17.61 33.15 38.63
N SER A 217 17.46 32.66 39.85
CA SER A 217 17.48 33.51 41.04
C SER A 217 18.93 33.52 41.55
N PRO A 218 19.43 34.67 42.03
CA PRO A 218 20.79 34.76 42.55
C PRO A 218 20.98 33.90 43.80
N ALA A 219 22.25 33.58 44.01
CA ALA A 219 22.90 33.23 45.27
C ALA A 219 22.93 31.75 45.67
N ALA A 220 24.13 31.19 45.46
CA ALA A 220 25.02 30.66 46.49
C ALA A 220 24.45 29.77 47.62
N ALA A 221 25.11 28.61 47.69
CA ALA A 221 25.39 27.79 48.87
C ALA A 221 24.22 27.01 49.49
N ALA A 222 24.41 25.69 49.49
CA ALA A 222 23.56 24.68 50.08
C ALA A 222 23.40 24.87 51.59
N GLU A 223 22.21 24.53 52.12
CA GLU A 223 22.03 23.30 52.89
C GLU A 223 20.54 23.01 53.17
N THR A 224 20.15 21.79 52.80
CA THR A 224 19.11 20.91 53.39
C THR A 224 17.73 21.45 53.76
N ALA A 225 16.79 21.05 52.88
CA ALA A 225 15.64 20.18 53.18
C ALA A 225 14.39 20.72 53.93
N SER A 226 13.26 20.32 53.33
CA SER A 226 11.89 20.26 53.83
C SER A 226 11.09 21.56 53.94
N GLY A 227 10.26 21.76 52.91
CA GLY A 227 9.20 22.75 52.89
C GLY A 227 8.02 22.32 53.76
N ASP A 228 7.82 23.07 54.85
CA ASP A 228 6.54 23.15 55.57
C ASP A 228 6.31 24.56 56.18
N SER A 229 7.23 25.50 55.92
CA SER A 229 7.31 26.77 56.66
C SER A 229 6.27 27.82 56.26
N THR A 230 5.67 27.76 55.06
CA THR A 230 4.88 28.89 54.55
C THR A 230 3.50 29.00 55.21
N LYS A 231 2.82 27.88 55.48
CA LYS A 231 1.49 27.90 56.14
C LYS A 231 1.58 28.20 57.62
N GLN A 232 2.65 27.74 58.27
CA GLN A 232 2.91 28.02 59.67
C GLN A 232 3.29 29.50 59.86
N GLU A 233 4.10 30.08 58.97
CA GLU A 233 4.44 31.51 59.02
C GLU A 233 3.22 32.43 58.80
N GLU A 234 2.28 32.07 57.91
CA GLU A 234 1.06 32.84 57.71
C GLU A 234 0.12 32.77 58.92
N ALA A 235 -0.04 31.59 59.53
CA ALA A 235 -0.83 31.43 60.75
C ALA A 235 -0.19 32.15 61.95
N GLU A 236 1.15 32.11 62.07
CA GLU A 236 1.92 32.82 63.09
C GLU A 236 1.81 34.35 62.91
N LYS A 237 1.89 34.86 61.67
CA LYS A 237 1.63 36.28 61.36
C LYS A 237 0.20 36.69 61.70
N GLY A 238 -0.77 35.79 61.54
CA GLY A 238 -2.16 36.00 61.94
C GLY A 238 -2.33 36.16 63.46
N CYS A 239 -1.62 35.35 64.25
CA CYS A 239 -1.59 35.46 65.71
C CYS A 239 -0.86 36.73 66.17
N ASN A 240 0.30 37.03 65.60
CA ASN A 240 1.14 38.17 66.00
C ASN A 240 0.50 39.55 65.76
N LYS A 241 -0.50 39.65 64.87
CA LYS A 241 -1.30 40.88 64.67
C LYS A 241 -2.29 41.17 65.81
N LYS A 242 -2.50 40.23 66.74
CA LYS A 242 -3.43 40.38 67.86
C LYS A 242 -2.69 40.98 69.05
N GLU A 243 -2.89 42.27 69.27
CA GLU A 243 -2.16 43.04 70.29
C GLU A 243 -2.82 42.99 71.69
N LYS A 244 -4.01 42.39 71.81
CA LYS A 244 -4.77 42.28 73.06
C LYS A 244 -5.00 40.81 73.45
N ASP A 245 -4.86 40.52 74.73
CA ASP A 245 -5.08 39.18 75.32
C ASP A 245 -6.50 38.64 75.01
N THR A 246 -7.52 39.50 75.06
CA THR A 246 -8.92 39.13 74.77
C THR A 246 -9.17 38.65 73.35
N ASP A 247 -8.32 39.07 72.41
CA ASP A 247 -8.42 38.73 70.99
C ASP A 247 -7.55 37.50 70.64
N CYS A 248 -6.64 37.12 71.55
CA CYS A 248 -5.72 35.99 71.44
C CYS A 248 -6.37 34.65 71.85
N LYS A 249 -7.32 34.21 71.02
CA LYS A 249 -8.02 32.93 71.21
C LYS A 249 -7.37 31.78 70.40
N PRO A 250 -7.59 30.51 70.78
CA PRO A 250 -7.15 29.34 70.02
C PRO A 250 -7.51 29.46 68.54
N PRO A 251 -6.59 29.13 67.62
CA PRO A 251 -5.35 28.35 67.82
C PRO A 251 -4.12 29.16 68.30
N CYS A 252 -4.28 30.43 68.70
CA CYS A 252 -3.19 31.25 69.26
C CYS A 252 -3.15 31.21 70.80
N THR A 253 -1.99 31.48 71.39
CA THR A 253 -1.74 31.52 72.84
C THR A 253 -1.05 32.82 73.25
N TRP A 254 -1.52 33.43 74.35
CA TRP A 254 -0.96 34.68 74.87
C TRP A 254 0.21 34.45 75.84
N SER A 255 1.29 35.21 75.68
CA SER A 255 2.48 35.23 76.53
C SER A 255 2.68 36.62 77.12
N GLY A 256 2.20 36.81 78.35
CA GLY A 256 2.30 38.08 79.08
C GLY A 256 3.73 38.55 79.40
N LYS A 257 4.76 37.72 79.16
CA LYS A 257 6.17 38.02 79.43
C LYS A 257 6.97 38.49 78.20
N ALA A 258 6.39 38.55 77.01
CA ALA A 258 7.11 39.01 75.82
C ALA A 258 7.32 40.54 75.85
N LYS A 259 8.56 41.00 75.62
CA LYS A 259 8.95 42.43 75.65
C LYS A 259 8.42 43.22 74.44
N GLU A 260 8.10 42.56 73.34
CA GLU A 260 7.54 43.18 72.12
C GLU A 260 6.01 42.99 72.09
N LEU A 261 5.25 44.09 72.00
CA LEU A 261 3.76 44.10 72.02
C LEU A 261 3.13 43.24 70.91
N ASN A 262 3.78 43.21 69.75
CA ASN A 262 3.42 42.50 68.52
C ASN A 262 3.87 41.03 68.46
N LYS A 263 4.33 40.45 69.59
CA LYS A 263 4.67 39.02 69.73
C LYS A 263 4.11 38.39 71.00
N LYS A 264 3.14 39.06 71.64
CA LYS A 264 2.48 38.53 72.84
C LYS A 264 1.43 37.48 72.51
N CYS A 265 0.96 37.40 71.27
CA CYS A 265 0.03 36.35 70.81
C CYS A 265 0.67 35.52 69.69
N THR A 266 0.98 34.25 69.96
CA THR A 266 1.70 33.36 69.02
C THR A 266 0.91 32.09 68.74
N LEU A 267 1.17 31.38 67.65
CA LEU A 267 0.46 30.14 67.32
C LEU A 267 0.80 29.04 68.35
N SER A 268 -0.21 28.26 68.79
CA SER A 268 0.01 27.18 69.76
C SER A 268 0.81 26.02 69.18
N GLU A 269 1.53 25.30 70.03
CA GLU A 269 2.34 24.15 69.63
C GLU A 269 1.48 22.97 69.12
N GLU A 270 0.23 22.84 69.58
CA GLU A 270 -0.70 21.84 69.02
C GLU A 270 -1.14 22.19 67.60
N ALA A 271 -1.34 23.47 67.29
CA ALA A 271 -1.75 23.94 65.98
C ALA A 271 -0.63 23.84 64.93
N LYS A 272 0.62 24.07 65.34
CA LYS A 272 1.80 23.88 64.47
C LYS A 272 1.91 22.44 63.97
N LYS A 273 1.73 21.47 64.87
CA LYS A 273 1.77 20.02 64.54
C LYS A 273 0.62 19.52 63.67
N ALA A 274 -0.52 20.24 63.65
CA ALA A 274 -1.67 19.88 62.83
C ALA A 274 -1.51 20.33 61.36
N VAL A 275 -0.74 21.39 61.10
CA VAL A 275 -0.44 21.89 59.75
C VAL A 275 0.56 20.97 59.03
N GLU A 276 1.54 20.42 59.75
CA GLU A 276 2.55 19.52 59.19
C GLU A 276 1.97 18.15 58.73
N LYS A 277 0.84 17.72 59.28
CA LYS A 277 0.23 16.40 58.96
C LYS A 277 -0.70 16.38 57.74
N ALA A 278 -1.00 17.52 57.11
CA ALA A 278 -1.93 17.59 55.97
C ALA A 278 -1.26 17.45 54.59
N GLY A 279 0.02 17.04 54.53
CA GLY A 279 0.88 17.11 53.34
C GLY A 279 1.26 15.79 52.66
N GLU A 280 0.46 14.73 52.69
CA GLU A 280 0.76 13.48 51.93
C GLU A 280 -0.32 13.15 50.86
N GLY A 281 0.08 13.29 49.59
CA GLY A 281 -0.56 12.75 48.36
C GLY A 281 -1.59 13.66 47.65
N THR A 282 -1.63 13.86 46.33
CA THR A 282 -0.88 13.35 45.16
C THR A 282 -1.22 14.23 43.93
N ASP A 283 -0.25 14.36 43.03
CA ASP A 283 -0.24 14.76 41.61
C ASP A 283 -1.47 15.37 40.92
N THR A 284 -1.23 16.57 40.37
CA THR A 284 -2.11 17.30 39.45
C THR A 284 -1.77 16.98 38.00
N SER A 285 -2.62 16.19 37.33
CA SER A 285 -2.81 16.27 35.89
C SER A 285 -4.31 16.23 35.56
N GLY A 286 -4.79 17.28 34.86
CA GLY A 286 -6.05 17.27 34.09
C GLY A 286 -7.41 17.41 34.79
N TYR A 287 -7.54 17.41 36.13
CA TYR A 287 -8.85 17.25 36.79
C TYR A 287 -9.57 18.49 37.36
N ALA A 288 -9.12 19.72 37.07
CA ALA A 288 -9.66 20.92 37.76
C ALA A 288 -10.32 21.95 36.83
N ARG A 289 -11.42 21.58 36.14
CA ARG A 289 -12.31 22.61 35.54
C ARG A 289 -13.68 22.75 36.19
N HIS A 290 -14.18 21.77 36.96
CA HIS A 290 -15.51 21.89 37.59
C HIS A 290 -15.65 21.42 39.05
N GLY A 291 -14.58 20.95 39.71
CA GLY A 291 -14.66 20.52 41.11
C GLY A 291 -15.73 19.45 41.36
N THR A 292 -16.23 19.34 42.60
CA THR A 292 -17.26 18.37 43.03
C THR A 292 -18.70 18.81 42.74
N ASP A 293 -18.89 19.88 41.97
CA ASP A 293 -20.20 20.51 41.75
C ASP A 293 -20.94 19.88 40.57
N LYS A 294 -21.79 18.89 40.86
CA LYS A 294 -22.54 18.08 39.88
C LYS A 294 -23.39 18.93 38.92
N ALA A 295 -23.93 20.07 39.40
CA ALA A 295 -24.82 20.93 38.62
C ALA A 295 -24.11 21.66 37.45
N LYS A 296 -22.77 21.83 37.50
CA LYS A 296 -21.99 22.45 36.43
C LYS A 296 -21.53 21.48 35.34
N GLY A 297 -21.54 20.18 35.61
CA GLY A 297 -21.04 19.15 34.69
C GLY A 297 -22.08 18.58 33.71
N GLU A 298 -23.36 18.59 34.05
CA GLU A 298 -24.41 17.97 33.22
C GLU A 298 -24.74 18.76 31.93
N GLY A 299 -24.22 19.98 31.79
CA GLY A 299 -24.37 20.80 30.57
C GLY A 299 -23.25 20.63 29.53
N ASP A 300 -22.15 19.94 29.86
CA ASP A 300 -20.98 19.81 28.98
C ASP A 300 -20.96 18.44 28.28
N LYS A 301 -21.19 18.46 26.96
CA LYS A 301 -21.22 17.25 26.10
C LYS A 301 -19.86 16.55 25.99
N SER A 302 -18.78 17.15 26.48
CA SER A 302 -17.44 16.56 26.45
C SER A 302 -17.22 15.46 27.50
N CYS A 303 -18.12 15.32 28.48
CA CYS A 303 -17.95 14.39 29.60
C CYS A 303 -19.13 13.44 29.85
N LYS A 304 -18.83 12.22 30.32
CA LYS A 304 -19.83 11.33 30.95
C LYS A 304 -19.46 11.10 32.41
N TRP A 305 -20.43 11.35 33.29
CA TRP A 305 -20.29 11.21 34.74
C TRP A 305 -20.38 9.75 35.18
N LYS A 306 -19.40 9.29 35.97
CA LYS A 306 -19.42 7.96 36.59
C LYS A 306 -18.66 8.00 37.91
N ASN A 307 -19.27 7.53 39.00
CA ASN A 307 -18.68 7.45 40.34
C ASN A 307 -17.90 8.73 40.71
N ILE A 308 -18.63 9.83 40.88
CA ILE A 308 -18.14 11.10 41.44
C ILE A 308 -17.06 11.85 40.63
N ALA A 309 -16.73 11.38 39.43
CA ALA A 309 -15.73 12.00 38.56
C ALA A 309 -16.15 12.05 37.08
N CYS A 310 -15.62 13.07 36.40
CA CYS A 310 -15.74 13.31 34.95
C CYS A 310 -14.70 12.47 34.20
N LYS A 311 -15.11 11.63 33.23
CA LYS A 311 -14.19 10.90 32.34
C LYS A 311 -14.35 11.34 30.88
N ASP A 312 -13.21 11.53 30.22
CA ASP A 312 -13.08 11.99 28.83
C ASP A 312 -13.71 10.97 27.85
N SER A 313 -14.56 11.47 26.96
CA SER A 313 -15.33 10.68 26.00
C SER A 313 -14.53 10.24 24.76
N SER A 314 -13.32 10.78 24.59
CA SER A 314 -12.49 10.62 23.38
C SER A 314 -11.82 9.24 23.25
N ILE A 315 -11.70 8.48 24.35
CA ILE A 315 -10.95 7.20 24.38
C ILE A 315 -11.70 6.03 23.72
N PHE A 316 -13.01 6.15 23.48
CA PHE A 316 -13.81 5.04 22.94
C PHE A 316 -13.90 4.96 21.40
N SER A 317 -13.43 5.97 20.65
CA SER A 317 -13.62 6.01 19.19
C SER A 317 -12.56 5.25 18.35
N ILE A 318 -11.48 4.75 18.94
CA ILE A 318 -10.39 4.11 18.17
C ILE A 318 -10.59 2.59 17.97
N LYS A 319 -11.59 1.96 18.61
CA LYS A 319 -11.80 0.51 18.54
C LYS A 319 -12.59 -0.02 17.33
N ASN A 320 -13.06 0.83 16.41
CA ASN A 320 -13.97 0.44 15.32
C ASN A 320 -13.39 0.52 13.88
N LEU A 321 -12.06 0.50 13.70
CA LEU A 321 -11.43 0.52 12.37
C LEU A 321 -10.31 -0.53 12.22
N LEU A 322 -10.62 -1.79 12.54
CA LEU A 322 -9.86 -2.98 12.11
C LEU A 322 -10.71 -3.79 11.15
#